data_AF-A0A6P9F187-F1
#
_entry.id   AF-A0A6P9F187-F1
#
_cell.length_a   1.000
_cell.length_b   1.000
_cell.length_c   1.000
_cell.angle_alpha   90.00
_cell.angle_beta   90.00
_cell.angle_gamma   90.00
#
_symmetry.space_group_name_H-M   'P 1'
#
loop_
_entity.id
_entity.type
_entity.pdbx_description
1 polymer ?
#
loop_
_entity_poly.entity_id
_entity_poly.type
_entity_poly.pdbx_seq_one_letter_code
_entity_poly.pdbx_strand_id
1 'polypeptide(L)'
;MGSITSRSRGSRLKRHPGERVGRRWNPGCQKKWCGTLHQAGFGLIVSCAEDVSRTTERERDTARGNTSREFVSVWVRDPRIQKEDFWHSYIDYEICIHTNSMCFTMKTSCVRRRYREFVWLRQRLQSNALLVQLPELPSKNLFFNMNNRQHVDQRRQGLEDFLRKVLQNALLLSDSCLHLFLQSHLNSEDIEACVSGQTKYSVEDAIHKFALMNRRFPEEDEEGKKENDIDYDSESSSSGFGHSSDDSSSHGYKMSTTPQES
;
A
#
# COMPACT_ATOMS: atom_id res chain seq x y z
N MET A 1 -6.95 -5.64 84.97
CA MET A 1 -6.53 -5.69 83.55
C MET A 1 -6.22 -4.25 83.15
N GLY A 2 -4.96 -3.81 83.15
CA GLY A 2 -4.02 -4.05 82.06
C GLY A 2 -3.67 -2.73 81.35
N SER A 3 -3.03 -1.82 82.09
CA SER A 3 -1.88 -0.99 81.73
C SER A 3 -1.66 -0.38 80.33
N ILE A 4 -1.46 0.94 80.35
CA ILE A 4 -0.29 1.69 79.83
C ILE A 4 -0.33 2.24 78.39
N THR A 5 -0.36 3.58 78.38
CA THR A 5 0.12 4.61 77.43
C THR A 5 1.00 4.17 76.25
N SER A 6 0.65 4.63 75.05
CA SER A 6 1.55 4.66 73.90
C SER A 6 2.03 6.08 73.59
N ARG A 7 3.35 6.15 73.36
CA ARG A 7 4.19 7.33 73.21
C ARG A 7 4.54 7.47 71.73
N SER A 8 4.41 8.67 71.16
CA SER A 8 4.87 8.99 69.80
C SER A 8 6.37 8.74 69.64
N ARG A 9 6.74 8.01 68.59
CA ARG A 9 8.11 7.94 68.04
C ARG A 9 8.05 8.02 66.52
N GLY A 10 8.78 9.00 65.98
CA GLY A 10 9.01 9.17 64.55
C GLY A 10 9.71 7.96 63.94
N SER A 11 9.41 7.72 62.66
CA SER A 11 10.03 6.66 61.86
C SER A 11 10.47 7.24 60.52
N ARG A 12 11.74 7.67 60.51
CA ARG A 12 12.79 7.29 59.55
C ARG A 12 12.33 6.94 58.12
N LEU A 13 12.68 7.80 57.16
CA LEU A 13 12.73 7.46 55.73
C LEU A 13 13.43 6.11 55.53
N LYS A 14 12.70 5.12 55.02
CA LYS A 14 13.27 3.90 54.44
C LYS A 14 13.28 4.05 52.92
N ARG A 15 14.48 3.91 52.36
CA ARG A 15 14.73 3.75 50.93
C ARG A 15 13.94 2.54 50.42
N HIS A 16 13.24 2.70 49.31
CA HIS A 16 12.59 1.60 48.60
C HIS A 16 13.63 0.88 47.71
N PRO A 17 13.69 -0.46 47.74
CA PRO A 17 14.53 -1.23 46.84
C PRO A 17 13.77 -1.59 45.56
N GLY A 18 14.49 -1.54 44.44
CA GLY A 18 14.45 -2.60 43.44
C GLY A 18 13.32 -2.54 42.42
N GLU A 19 13.72 -2.21 41.20
CA GLU A 19 13.11 -2.60 39.94
C GLU A 19 12.39 -3.96 40.01
N ARG A 20 11.14 -3.98 39.53
CA ARG A 20 10.51 -5.19 39.00
C ARG A 20 10.18 -4.97 37.54
N VAL A 21 11.16 -5.34 36.71
CA VAL A 21 11.03 -6.13 35.47
C VAL A 21 9.65 -6.04 34.83
N GLY A 22 9.52 -5.10 33.88
CA GLY A 22 8.48 -5.14 32.86
C GLY A 22 8.57 -6.46 32.12
N ARG A 23 7.46 -7.20 32.11
CA ARG A 23 7.38 -8.59 31.66
C ARG A 23 7.96 -8.77 30.25
N ARG A 24 8.99 -9.61 30.18
CA ARG A 24 9.55 -10.22 28.98
C ARG A 24 8.40 -10.81 28.15
N TRP A 25 8.29 -10.36 26.90
CA TRP A 25 7.44 -11.01 25.90
C TRP A 25 7.81 -12.49 25.81
N ASN A 26 6.82 -13.37 25.99
CA ASN A 26 7.00 -14.82 25.93
C ASN A 26 6.67 -15.31 24.51
N PRO A 27 7.63 -15.87 23.76
CA PRO A 27 7.41 -16.34 22.38
C PRO A 27 6.43 -17.53 22.26
N GLY A 28 5.93 -18.07 23.39
CA GLY A 28 4.93 -19.15 23.40
C GLY A 28 3.48 -18.76 23.06
N CYS A 29 3.18 -17.48 22.79
CA CYS A 29 1.81 -17.03 22.48
C CYS A 29 1.40 -17.17 21.01
N GLN A 30 2.21 -17.81 20.15
CA GLN A 30 1.93 -18.03 18.73
C GLN A 30 0.68 -18.88 18.43
N LYS A 31 0.00 -19.47 19.42
CA LYS A 31 -1.12 -20.41 19.18
C LYS A 31 -2.52 -19.91 19.56
N LYS A 32 -2.77 -18.59 19.55
CA LYS A 32 -4.15 -18.06 19.69
C LYS A 32 -4.53 -16.90 18.75
N TRP A 33 -3.78 -16.71 17.67
CA TRP A 33 -4.22 -15.90 16.53
C TRP A 33 -4.18 -16.77 15.27
N CYS A 34 -5.07 -17.76 15.21
CA CYS A 34 -5.27 -18.54 14.00
C CYS A 34 -6.77 -18.64 13.75
N GLY A 35 -7.24 -17.74 12.89
CA GLY A 35 -8.54 -17.73 12.27
C GLY A 35 -8.36 -17.06 10.91
N THR A 36 -7.76 -17.81 9.99
CA THR A 36 -7.63 -17.46 8.56
C THR A 36 -6.79 -16.23 8.25
N LEU A 37 -5.47 -16.36 8.42
CA LEU A 37 -4.53 -15.48 7.71
C LEU A 37 -3.97 -16.24 6.51
N HIS A 38 -4.54 -15.99 5.33
CA HIS A 38 -4.00 -16.51 4.07
C HIS A 38 -2.64 -15.85 3.77
N GLN A 39 -1.78 -16.60 3.08
CA GLN A 39 -0.33 -16.41 2.92
C GLN A 39 0.14 -15.00 2.47
N ALA A 40 -0.74 -14.13 1.96
CA ALA A 40 -0.38 -12.81 1.44
C ALA A 40 -0.17 -11.72 2.53
N GLY A 41 -0.80 -11.85 3.71
CA GLY A 41 -0.58 -10.90 4.81
C GLY A 41 0.67 -11.21 5.65
N PHE A 42 1.17 -12.45 5.55
CA PHE A 42 2.24 -12.95 6.41
C PHE A 42 3.57 -12.23 6.13
N GLY A 43 3.90 -11.90 4.88
CA GLY A 43 5.15 -11.20 4.52
C GLY A 43 5.24 -9.79 5.12
N LEU A 44 4.20 -8.98 4.98
CA LEU A 44 4.14 -7.63 5.55
C LEU A 44 4.06 -7.65 7.08
N ILE A 45 3.32 -8.60 7.66
CA ILE A 45 3.24 -8.77 9.13
C ILE A 45 4.57 -9.24 9.70
N VAL A 46 5.26 -10.18 9.05
CA VAL A 46 6.60 -10.62 9.46
C VAL A 46 7.57 -9.46 9.34
N SER A 47 7.54 -8.71 8.24
CA SER A 47 8.37 -7.50 8.10
C SER A 47 8.10 -6.49 9.21
N CYS A 48 6.83 -6.17 9.50
CA CYS A 48 6.46 -5.28 10.61
C CYS A 48 6.89 -5.82 11.97
N ALA A 49 6.75 -7.12 12.23
CA ALA A 49 7.10 -7.74 13.50
C ALA A 49 8.63 -7.83 13.71
N GLU A 50 9.38 -8.13 12.65
CA GLU A 50 10.84 -8.08 12.63
C GLU A 50 11.34 -6.63 12.81
N ASP A 51 10.64 -5.65 12.25
CA ASP A 51 10.96 -4.22 12.41
C ASP A 51 10.68 -3.74 13.84
N VAL A 52 9.52 -4.07 14.41
CA VAL A 52 9.20 -3.82 15.83
C VAL A 52 10.22 -4.50 16.76
N SER A 53 10.66 -5.71 16.43
CA SER A 53 11.68 -6.40 17.22
C SER A 53 13.04 -5.69 17.15
N ARG A 54 13.47 -5.27 15.95
CA ARG A 54 14.74 -4.57 15.71
C ARG A 54 14.79 -3.17 16.32
N THR A 55 13.66 -2.46 16.35
CA THR A 55 13.53 -1.16 17.04
C THR A 55 13.68 -1.30 18.55
N THR A 56 13.15 -2.37 19.15
CA THR A 56 13.32 -2.64 20.60
C THR A 56 14.74 -3.07 21.00
N GLU A 57 15.51 -3.66 20.08
CA GLU A 57 16.91 -4.03 20.31
C GLU A 57 17.90 -2.86 20.09
N ARG A 58 17.58 -1.92 19.17
CA ARG A 58 18.42 -0.75 18.85
C ARG A 58 18.57 0.28 19.97
N GLU A 59 17.73 0.25 21.00
CA GLU A 59 17.92 1.10 22.20
C GLU A 59 19.17 0.72 23.02
N ARG A 60 19.87 -0.39 22.71
CA ARG A 60 21.08 -0.82 23.45
C ARG A 60 22.41 -0.74 22.69
N ASP A 61 22.42 -0.65 21.37
CA ASP A 61 23.65 -0.71 20.57
C ASP A 61 23.82 0.52 19.64
N THR A 62 24.15 1.67 20.23
CA THR A 62 24.61 2.86 19.46
C THR A 62 26.14 2.84 19.32
N ALA A 63 26.70 1.70 18.92
CA ALA A 63 28.15 1.49 18.82
C ALA A 63 28.57 0.74 17.53
N ARG A 64 27.94 1.04 16.38
CA ARG A 64 28.54 0.76 15.06
C ARG A 64 27.95 1.71 14.03
N GLY A 65 28.79 2.61 13.53
CA GLY A 65 28.39 3.78 12.76
C GLY A 65 27.55 3.47 11.52
N ASN A 66 26.55 4.34 11.32
CA ASN A 66 25.76 4.56 10.10
C ASN A 66 24.57 3.62 9.82
N THR A 67 23.62 3.52 10.75
CA THR A 67 22.24 3.18 10.38
C THR A 67 21.37 4.42 10.45
N SER A 68 20.97 4.96 9.30
CA SER A 68 19.97 6.03 9.23
C SER A 68 18.73 5.62 10.03
N ARG A 69 18.21 6.54 10.86
CA ARG A 69 16.96 6.32 11.58
C ARG A 69 15.85 6.02 10.58
N GLU A 70 14.97 5.10 10.96
CA GLU A 70 13.80 4.77 10.16
C GLU A 70 12.86 5.99 10.10
N PHE A 71 12.27 6.22 8.93
CA PHE A 71 11.27 7.26 8.73
C PHE A 71 10.22 6.80 7.73
N VAL A 72 8.99 7.28 7.95
CA VAL A 72 7.90 7.19 6.98
C VAL A 72 7.35 8.62 6.82
N SER A 73 7.56 9.20 5.64
CA SER A 73 7.02 10.51 5.28
C SER A 73 5.83 10.33 4.35
N VAL A 74 4.76 11.08 4.61
CA VAL A 74 3.54 11.10 3.81
C VAL A 74 3.13 12.54 3.52
N TRP A 75 2.70 12.78 2.29
CA TRP A 75 2.12 14.05 1.84
C TRP A 75 0.80 13.79 1.13
N VAL A 76 -0.20 14.64 1.40
CA VAL A 76 -1.44 14.69 0.62
C VAL A 76 -1.48 16.04 -0.08
N ARG A 77 -1.53 16.03 -1.41
CA ARG A 77 -1.34 17.22 -2.24
C ARG A 77 -2.13 17.16 -3.53
N ASP A 78 -1.96 18.20 -4.34
CA ASP A 78 -2.46 18.28 -5.72
C ASP A 78 -3.92 17.84 -5.86
N PRO A 79 -4.87 18.55 -5.21
CA PRO A 79 -6.28 18.27 -5.35
C PRO A 79 -6.71 18.49 -6.80
N ARG A 80 -7.34 17.49 -7.42
CA ARG A 80 -7.85 17.61 -8.80
C ARG A 80 -9.31 17.24 -8.86
N ILE A 81 -10.05 17.96 -9.71
CA ILE A 81 -11.41 17.60 -10.07
C ILE A 81 -11.31 16.53 -11.16
N GLN A 82 -11.77 15.33 -10.83
CA GLN A 82 -12.00 14.24 -11.78
C GLN A 82 -13.41 14.36 -12.32
N LYS A 83 -13.55 14.15 -13.63
CA LYS A 83 -14.84 14.10 -14.32
C LYS A 83 -15.06 12.65 -14.73
N GLU A 84 -15.89 11.93 -13.98
CA GLU A 84 -16.30 10.57 -14.34
C GLU A 84 -17.32 10.65 -15.47
N ASP A 85 -18.35 11.49 -15.30
CA ASP A 85 -19.37 11.85 -16.28
C ASP A 85 -19.81 13.32 -16.12
N PHE A 86 -20.75 13.79 -16.94
CA PHE A 86 -21.31 15.14 -16.91
C PHE A 86 -21.82 15.60 -15.52
N TRP A 87 -22.29 14.66 -14.68
CA TRP A 87 -22.87 14.96 -13.36
C TRP A 87 -22.07 14.38 -12.19
N HIS A 88 -21.09 13.51 -12.47
CA HIS A 88 -20.36 12.75 -11.46
C HIS A 88 -18.92 13.24 -11.34
N SER A 89 -18.76 14.53 -11.03
CA SER A 89 -17.44 15.07 -10.70
C SER A 89 -17.10 14.85 -9.23
N TYR A 90 -15.82 14.63 -8.95
CA TYR A 90 -15.31 14.50 -7.59
C TYR A 90 -13.90 15.06 -7.47
N ILE A 91 -13.48 15.37 -6.24
CA ILE A 91 -12.08 15.72 -5.96
C ILE A 91 -11.35 14.50 -5.39
N ASP A 92 -10.22 14.19 -5.99
CA ASP A 92 -9.20 13.31 -5.46
C ASP A 92 -7.94 14.09 -5.07
N TYR A 93 -7.07 13.42 -4.31
CA TYR A 93 -5.81 13.96 -3.82
C TYR A 93 -4.69 13.00 -4.18
N GLU A 94 -3.54 13.55 -4.56
CA GLU A 94 -2.31 12.76 -4.68
C GLU A 94 -1.77 12.48 -3.27
N ILE A 95 -1.59 11.20 -2.95
CA ILE A 95 -0.90 10.75 -1.74
C ILE A 95 0.48 10.28 -2.18
N CYS A 96 1.54 10.81 -1.57
CA CYS A 96 2.89 10.32 -1.80
C CYS A 96 3.54 9.85 -0.51
N ILE A 97 4.21 8.70 -0.60
CA ILE A 97 5.00 8.09 0.46
C ILE A 97 6.48 8.16 0.09
N HIS A 98 7.32 8.48 1.06
CA HIS A 98 8.76 8.26 1.00
C HIS A 98 9.21 7.67 2.34
N THR A 99 9.86 6.52 2.29
CA THR A 99 10.19 5.75 3.49
C THR A 99 11.44 4.89 3.27
N ASN A 100 12.18 4.64 4.34
CA ASN A 100 13.20 3.59 4.40
C ASN A 100 12.75 2.39 5.26
N SER A 101 11.52 2.39 5.78
CA SER A 101 10.91 1.31 6.57
C SER A 101 10.82 0.01 5.79
N MET A 102 11.02 -1.13 6.46
CA MET A 102 10.80 -2.45 5.84
C MET A 102 9.33 -2.82 5.80
N CYS A 103 8.47 -2.12 6.55
CA CYS A 103 7.02 -2.33 6.55
C CYS A 103 6.38 -2.04 5.18
N PHE A 104 7.08 -1.37 4.25
CA PHE A 104 6.58 -1.01 2.93
C PHE A 104 7.33 -1.74 1.82
N THR A 105 6.56 -2.26 0.86
CA THR A 105 7.06 -2.90 -0.37
C THR A 105 7.82 -1.90 -1.24
N MET A 106 7.23 -0.73 -1.51
CA MET A 106 7.90 0.35 -2.25
C MET A 106 8.42 1.45 -1.32
N LYS A 107 9.66 1.90 -1.53
CA LYS A 107 10.26 3.02 -0.77
C LYS A 107 9.69 4.38 -1.16
N THR A 108 9.14 4.47 -2.37
CA THR A 108 8.40 5.64 -2.85
C THR A 108 7.15 5.18 -3.59
N SER A 109 6.00 5.79 -3.32
CA SER A 109 4.79 5.60 -4.10
C SER A 109 4.03 6.93 -4.21
N CYS A 110 3.31 7.11 -5.31
CA CYS A 110 2.31 8.18 -5.44
C CYS A 110 1.03 7.59 -6.05
N VAL A 111 -0.08 7.75 -5.35
CA VAL A 111 -1.42 7.25 -5.73
C VAL A 111 -2.42 8.39 -5.65
N ARG A 112 -3.56 8.27 -6.33
CA ARG A 112 -4.66 9.22 -6.21
C ARG A 112 -5.85 8.58 -5.53
N ARG A 113 -6.36 9.22 -4.48
CA ARG A 113 -7.51 8.73 -3.69
C ARG A 113 -8.47 9.87 -3.39
N ARG A 114 -9.77 9.60 -3.45
CA ARG A 114 -10.84 10.54 -3.06
C ARG A 114 -11.29 10.30 -1.63
N TYR A 115 -11.91 11.31 -1.02
CA TYR A 115 -12.34 11.29 0.39
C TYR A 115 -13.16 10.04 0.79
N ARG A 116 -14.07 9.55 -0.07
CA ARG A 116 -14.88 8.37 0.25
C ARG A 116 -14.04 7.10 0.48
N GLU A 117 -12.91 6.97 -0.22
CA GLU A 117 -12.01 5.84 -0.06
C GLU A 117 -11.25 5.92 1.27
N PHE A 118 -10.94 7.13 1.77
CA PHE A 118 -10.40 7.30 3.12
C PHE A 118 -11.41 6.90 4.20
N VAL A 119 -12.70 7.20 4.00
CA VAL A 119 -13.77 6.76 4.90
C VAL A 119 -13.82 5.24 4.96
N TRP A 120 -13.80 4.59 3.80
CA TRP A 120 -13.72 3.12 3.69
C TRP A 120 -12.47 2.58 4.40
N LEU A 121 -11.28 3.14 4.12
CA LEU A 121 -10.02 2.71 4.75
C LEU A 121 -10.11 2.79 6.27
N ARG A 122 -10.60 3.90 6.82
CA ARG A 122 -10.74 4.06 8.27
C ARG A 122 -11.67 3.00 8.86
N GLN A 123 -12.80 2.71 8.20
CA GLN A 123 -13.73 1.68 8.66
C GLN A 123 -13.06 0.30 8.64
N ARG A 124 -12.30 -0.01 7.58
CA ARG A 124 -11.61 -1.30 7.44
C ARG A 124 -10.50 -1.48 8.48
N LEU A 125 -9.68 -0.46 8.70
CA LEU A 125 -8.68 -0.46 9.77
C LEU A 125 -9.34 -0.65 11.14
N GLN A 126 -10.50 -0.02 11.38
CA GLN A 126 -11.20 -0.14 12.67
C GLN A 126 -11.72 -1.57 12.89
N SER A 127 -12.26 -2.20 11.84
CA SER A 127 -12.77 -3.58 11.94
C SER A 127 -11.66 -4.58 12.23
N ASN A 128 -10.45 -4.32 11.73
CA ASN A 128 -9.31 -5.21 11.90
C ASN A 128 -8.55 -4.94 13.22
N ALA A 129 -8.70 -3.74 13.80
CA ALA A 129 -8.04 -3.33 15.04
C ALA A 129 -9.03 -2.69 16.04
N LEU A 130 -10.00 -3.47 16.54
CA LEU A 130 -11.12 -3.01 17.38
C LEU A 130 -10.70 -2.21 18.63
N LEU A 131 -9.53 -2.49 19.20
CA LEU A 131 -9.03 -1.81 20.42
C LEU A 131 -8.20 -0.56 20.12
N VAL A 132 -7.84 -0.33 18.85
CA VAL A 132 -7.06 0.85 18.45
C VAL A 132 -8.00 2.01 18.20
N GLN A 133 -7.74 3.13 18.87
CA GLN A 133 -8.43 4.39 18.59
C GLN A 133 -7.86 5.01 17.30
N LEU A 134 -8.62 4.93 16.21
CA LEU A 134 -8.18 5.52 14.94
C LEU A 134 -8.34 7.04 14.92
N PRO A 135 -7.35 7.75 14.33
CA PRO A 135 -7.47 9.18 14.07
C PRO A 135 -8.77 9.53 13.34
N GLU A 136 -9.32 10.69 13.66
CA GLU A 136 -10.50 11.20 12.96
C GLU A 136 -10.12 11.66 11.55
N LEU A 137 -11.04 11.41 10.60
CA LEU A 137 -10.96 12.05 9.30
C LEU A 137 -11.44 13.50 9.42
N PRO A 138 -10.98 14.41 8.55
CA PRO A 138 -11.58 15.74 8.45
C PRO A 138 -13.07 15.58 8.23
N SER A 139 -13.87 16.44 8.87
CA SER A 139 -15.32 16.26 8.91
C SER A 139 -15.89 16.01 7.50
N LYS A 140 -16.90 15.15 7.44
CA LYS A 140 -17.78 15.05 6.28
C LYS A 140 -18.64 16.32 6.27
N ASN A 141 -18.01 17.47 6.01
CA ASN A 141 -18.68 18.76 5.93
C ASN A 141 -19.87 18.60 4.97
N LEU A 142 -21.08 18.66 5.52
CA LEU A 142 -22.32 18.61 4.73
C LEU A 142 -22.37 19.79 3.74
N PHE A 143 -21.60 20.84 4.01
CA PHE A 143 -21.38 22.02 3.17
C PHE A 143 -20.02 22.02 2.45
N PHE A 144 -19.40 20.85 2.27
CA PHE A 144 -18.17 20.78 1.48
C PHE A 144 -18.44 21.26 0.06
N ASN A 145 -17.65 22.22 -0.40
CA ASN A 145 -17.77 22.79 -1.73
C ASN A 145 -16.42 22.58 -2.42
N MET A 146 -16.43 21.80 -3.50
CA MET A 146 -15.22 21.46 -4.27
C MET A 146 -14.60 22.68 -4.95
N ASN A 147 -15.38 23.74 -5.19
CA ASN A 147 -14.91 24.99 -5.77
C ASN A 147 -14.34 25.95 -4.72
N ASN A 148 -14.57 25.70 -3.42
CA ASN A 148 -14.00 26.49 -2.35
C ASN A 148 -12.60 25.97 -1.99
N ARG A 149 -11.56 26.74 -2.35
CA ARG A 149 -10.15 26.40 -2.08
C ARG A 149 -9.85 26.14 -0.60
N GLN A 150 -10.48 26.88 0.32
CA GLN A 150 -10.28 26.67 1.75
C GLN A 150 -10.84 25.32 2.21
N HIS A 151 -12.02 24.92 1.70
CA HIS A 151 -12.61 23.62 2.03
C HIS A 151 -11.73 22.48 1.51
N VAL A 152 -11.22 22.61 0.28
CA VAL A 152 -10.33 21.62 -0.35
C VAL A 152 -9.01 21.48 0.41
N ASP A 153 -8.38 22.60 0.78
CA ASP A 153 -7.10 22.57 1.50
C ASP A 153 -7.25 22.08 2.96
N GLN A 154 -8.30 22.49 3.67
CA GLN A 154 -8.59 21.95 5.01
C GLN A 154 -8.80 20.44 4.99
N ARG A 155 -9.53 19.93 3.97
CA ARG A 155 -9.70 18.49 3.79
C ARG A 155 -8.36 17.82 3.47
N ARG A 156 -7.57 18.37 2.55
CA ARG A 156 -6.22 17.86 2.21
C ARG A 156 -5.36 17.73 3.47
N GLN A 157 -5.30 18.78 4.30
CA GLN A 157 -4.50 18.77 5.54
C GLN A 157 -5.00 17.72 6.53
N GLY A 158 -6.32 17.62 6.74
CA GLY A 158 -6.87 16.60 7.64
C GLY A 158 -6.64 15.17 7.15
N LEU A 159 -6.64 14.93 5.83
CA LEU A 159 -6.31 13.63 5.25
C LEU A 159 -4.82 13.29 5.46
N GLU A 160 -3.93 14.27 5.33
CA GLU A 160 -2.50 14.11 5.62
C GLU A 160 -2.26 13.79 7.10
N ASP A 161 -2.91 14.54 7.99
CA ASP A 161 -2.80 14.33 9.43
C ASP A 161 -3.35 12.96 9.86
N PHE A 162 -4.45 12.51 9.24
CA PHE A 162 -4.98 11.16 9.42
C PHE A 162 -3.93 10.10 9.06
N LEU A 163 -3.35 10.16 7.85
CA LEU A 163 -2.35 9.20 7.41
C LEU A 163 -1.09 9.25 8.28
N ARG A 164 -0.59 10.45 8.60
CA ARG A 164 0.61 10.60 9.45
C ARG A 164 0.43 9.89 10.80
N LYS A 165 -0.74 9.99 11.43
CA LYS A 165 -1.05 9.32 12.69
C LYS A 165 -1.26 7.82 12.53
N VAL A 166 -1.92 7.38 11.45
CA VAL A 166 -2.10 5.95 11.14
C VAL A 166 -0.74 5.26 10.96
N LEU A 167 0.18 5.90 10.22
CA LEU A 167 1.51 5.37 9.90
C LEU A 167 2.47 5.34 11.10
N GLN A 168 2.10 5.92 12.24
CA GLN A 168 2.86 5.81 13.49
C GLN A 168 2.50 4.56 14.31
N ASN A 169 1.46 3.83 13.92
CA ASN A 169 0.99 2.66 14.65
C ASN A 169 1.37 1.36 13.92
N ALA A 170 2.29 0.60 14.51
CA ALA A 170 2.79 -0.65 13.94
C ALA A 170 1.70 -1.70 13.68
N LEU A 171 0.63 -1.73 14.49
CA LEU A 171 -0.48 -2.66 14.24
C LEU A 171 -1.24 -2.29 12.96
N LEU A 172 -1.43 -0.99 12.70
CA LEU A 172 -2.09 -0.53 11.47
C LEU A 172 -1.18 -0.70 10.25
N LEU A 173 0.14 -0.52 10.42
CA LEU A 173 1.14 -0.82 9.39
C LEU A 173 1.15 -2.28 8.98
N SER A 174 0.66 -3.19 9.81
CA SER A 174 0.58 -4.62 9.48
C SER A 174 -0.62 -4.98 8.57
N ASP A 175 -1.53 -4.03 8.33
CA ASP A 175 -2.75 -4.25 7.54
C ASP A 175 -2.49 -4.08 6.04
N SER A 176 -2.67 -5.14 5.26
CA SER A 176 -2.51 -5.12 3.81
C SER A 176 -3.44 -4.14 3.09
N CYS A 177 -4.62 -3.82 3.65
CA CYS A 177 -5.53 -2.84 3.05
C CYS A 177 -4.88 -1.45 3.00
N LEU A 178 -4.11 -1.08 4.03
CA LEU A 178 -3.39 0.19 4.09
C LEU A 178 -2.31 0.26 3.00
N HIS A 179 -1.56 -0.82 2.81
CA HIS A 179 -0.51 -0.90 1.79
C HIS A 179 -1.06 -0.83 0.38
N LEU A 180 -2.13 -1.58 0.08
CA LEU A 180 -2.79 -1.50 -1.22
C LEU A 180 -3.39 -0.11 -1.46
N PHE A 181 -3.96 0.51 -0.44
CA PHE A 181 -4.49 1.87 -0.54
C PHE A 181 -3.40 2.89 -0.90
N LEU A 182 -2.20 2.77 -0.32
CA LEU A 182 -1.08 3.71 -0.47
C LEU A 182 -0.14 3.40 -1.66
N GLN A 183 -0.11 2.16 -2.14
CA GLN A 183 0.91 1.67 -3.08
C GLN A 183 0.33 0.94 -4.30
N SER A 184 -0.99 0.95 -4.50
CA SER A 184 -1.63 0.38 -5.70
C SER A 184 -2.75 1.27 -6.24
N HIS A 185 -3.22 0.95 -7.45
CA HIS A 185 -4.37 1.59 -8.10
C HIS A 185 -5.71 0.88 -7.84
N LEU A 186 -5.73 -0.18 -7.03
CA LEU A 186 -6.94 -0.96 -6.78
C LEU A 186 -7.99 -0.12 -6.06
N ASN A 187 -9.26 -0.23 -6.47
CA ASN A 187 -10.39 0.36 -5.74
C ASN A 187 -10.70 -0.46 -4.46
N SER A 188 -11.63 0.01 -3.62
CA SER A 188 -11.97 -0.66 -2.36
C SER A 188 -12.45 -2.10 -2.52
N GLU A 189 -13.22 -2.41 -3.57
CA GLU A 189 -13.73 -3.76 -3.82
C GLU A 189 -12.60 -4.72 -4.21
N ASP A 190 -11.73 -4.27 -5.11
CA ASP A 190 -10.56 -5.05 -5.53
C ASP A 190 -9.55 -5.25 -4.38
N ILE A 191 -9.41 -4.26 -3.49
CA ILE A 191 -8.59 -4.42 -2.28
C ILE A 191 -9.18 -5.51 -1.38
N GLU A 192 -10.49 -5.48 -1.13
CA GLU A 192 -11.16 -6.49 -0.30
C GLU A 192 -11.03 -7.89 -0.89
N ALA A 193 -11.25 -8.03 -2.20
CA ALA A 193 -11.05 -9.29 -2.90
C ALA A 193 -9.59 -9.78 -2.77
N CYS A 194 -8.62 -8.87 -2.91
CA CYS A 194 -7.20 -9.21 -2.83
C CYS A 194 -6.80 -9.70 -1.44
N VAL A 195 -7.15 -8.96 -0.38
CA VAL A 195 -6.80 -9.35 0.99
C VAL A 195 -7.58 -10.59 1.47
N SER A 196 -8.72 -10.89 0.85
CA SER A 196 -9.51 -12.10 1.12
C SER A 196 -9.04 -13.32 0.31
N GLY A 197 -8.01 -13.17 -0.54
CA GLY A 197 -7.50 -14.25 -1.39
C GLY A 197 -8.41 -14.63 -2.56
N GLN A 198 -9.28 -13.71 -3.00
CA GLN A 198 -10.23 -13.92 -4.09
C GLN A 198 -9.72 -13.42 -5.45
N THR A 199 -8.53 -12.79 -5.50
CA THR A 199 -7.87 -12.35 -6.73
C THR A 199 -6.85 -13.38 -7.22
N LYS A 200 -6.47 -13.28 -8.50
CA LYS A 200 -5.40 -14.10 -9.10
C LYS A 200 -3.98 -13.61 -8.76
N TYR A 201 -3.87 -12.39 -8.27
CA TYR A 201 -2.60 -11.73 -7.90
C TYR A 201 -2.54 -11.52 -6.39
N SER A 202 -1.34 -11.53 -5.83
CA SER A 202 -1.12 -11.21 -4.42
C SER A 202 -1.08 -9.69 -4.16
N VAL A 203 -1.01 -9.32 -2.87
CA VAL A 203 -0.83 -7.94 -2.43
C VAL A 203 0.47 -7.35 -3.01
N GLU A 204 1.57 -8.11 -2.92
CA GLU A 204 2.88 -7.68 -3.43
C GLU A 204 2.85 -7.53 -4.96
N ASP A 205 2.25 -8.50 -5.67
CA ASP A 205 2.11 -8.43 -7.14
C ASP A 205 1.36 -7.17 -7.57
N ALA A 206 0.27 -6.83 -6.89
CA ALA A 206 -0.52 -5.63 -7.18
C ALA A 206 0.31 -4.34 -7.00
N ILE A 207 1.12 -4.28 -5.95
CA ILE A 207 1.99 -3.12 -5.65
C ILE A 207 3.13 -3.04 -6.68
N HIS A 208 3.80 -4.16 -6.97
CA HIS A 208 4.88 -4.23 -7.96
C HIS A 208 4.39 -3.84 -9.35
N LYS A 209 3.26 -4.42 -9.80
CA LYS A 209 2.65 -4.10 -11.09
C LYS A 209 2.33 -2.61 -11.19
N PHE A 210 1.74 -2.02 -10.14
CA PHE A 210 1.46 -0.58 -10.15
C PHE A 210 2.74 0.27 -10.21
N ALA A 211 3.79 -0.11 -9.47
CA ALA A 211 5.06 0.59 -9.53
C ALA A 211 5.71 0.54 -10.92
N LEU A 212 5.57 -0.57 -11.65
CA LEU A 212 6.01 -0.68 -13.04
C LEU A 212 5.18 0.22 -13.96
N MET A 213 3.85 0.16 -13.86
CA MET A 213 2.94 0.99 -14.67
C MET A 213 3.13 2.51 -14.44
N ASN A 214 3.52 2.91 -13.23
CA ASN A 214 3.72 4.31 -12.88
C ASN A 214 5.15 4.81 -13.15
N ARG A 215 6.09 3.91 -13.50
CA ARG A 215 7.41 4.30 -14.02
C ARG A 215 7.22 4.70 -15.49
N ARG A 216 7.56 5.95 -15.82
CA ARG A 216 7.33 6.59 -17.12
C ARG A 216 8.18 6.05 -18.29
N PHE A 217 8.72 4.84 -18.20
CA PHE A 217 9.56 4.24 -19.25
C PHE A 217 8.95 2.91 -19.71
N PRO A 218 8.64 2.76 -21.01
CA PRO A 218 8.27 1.47 -21.58
C PRO A 218 9.41 0.46 -21.41
N GLU A 219 9.08 -0.79 -21.09
CA GLU A 219 10.00 -1.90 -21.32
C GLU A 219 10.21 -2.01 -22.84
N GLU A 220 11.46 -2.06 -23.29
CA GLU A 220 11.77 -2.46 -24.66
C GLU A 220 11.48 -3.95 -24.76
N ASP A 221 10.52 -4.33 -25.61
CA ASP A 221 10.19 -5.72 -25.87
C ASP A 221 11.40 -6.41 -26.53
N GLU A 222 12.14 -7.21 -25.76
CA GLU A 222 13.08 -8.21 -26.29
C GLU A 222 12.25 -9.38 -26.83
N GLU A 223 11.66 -9.16 -28.01
CA GLU A 223 10.89 -10.15 -28.74
C GLU A 223 11.85 -11.11 -29.49
N GLY A 224 11.98 -12.33 -28.96
CA GLY A 224 12.20 -13.50 -29.81
C GLY A 224 13.58 -14.17 -29.78
N LYS A 225 13.86 -14.94 -28.71
CA LYS A 225 14.60 -16.21 -28.85
C LYS A 225 13.76 -17.35 -28.28
N LYS A 226 12.88 -17.91 -29.11
CA LYS A 226 12.43 -19.28 -28.92
C LYS A 226 13.46 -20.20 -29.56
N GLU A 227 14.25 -20.80 -28.70
CA GLU A 227 15.06 -21.98 -28.93
C GLU A 227 14.09 -23.12 -29.31
N ASN A 228 14.10 -23.51 -30.58
CA ASN A 228 13.42 -24.74 -31.00
C ASN A 228 14.46 -25.85 -30.93
N ASP A 229 14.30 -26.69 -29.90
CA ASP A 229 14.98 -27.97 -29.79
C ASP A 229 14.65 -28.87 -31.00
N ILE A 230 15.68 -29.59 -31.36
CA ILE A 230 15.86 -30.48 -32.50
C ILE A 230 14.85 -31.62 -32.44
N ASP A 231 14.15 -31.88 -33.55
CA ASP A 231 13.62 -33.21 -33.84
C ASP A 231 14.13 -33.66 -35.21
N TYR A 232 14.79 -34.81 -35.18
CA TYR A 232 15.57 -35.40 -36.26
C TYR A 232 14.66 -36.41 -36.95
N ASP A 233 14.24 -36.14 -38.19
CA ASP A 233 13.89 -37.22 -39.10
C ASP A 233 14.19 -36.82 -40.55
N SER A 234 15.16 -37.55 -41.11
CA SER A 234 15.44 -37.72 -42.53
C SER A 234 14.16 -38.23 -43.23
N GLU A 235 13.87 -38.13 -44.52
CA GLU A 235 14.73 -38.15 -45.69
C GLU A 235 13.93 -37.73 -46.94
N SER A 236 14.56 -36.89 -47.76
CA SER A 236 14.60 -36.85 -49.24
C SER A 236 13.49 -37.52 -50.06
N SER A 237 12.85 -36.78 -50.97
CA SER A 237 13.21 -36.83 -52.41
C SER A 237 12.16 -36.20 -53.36
N SER A 238 12.69 -35.40 -54.29
CA SER A 238 12.40 -35.37 -55.74
C SER A 238 11.28 -34.49 -56.33
N SER A 239 11.75 -33.72 -57.32
CA SER A 239 11.08 -33.18 -58.53
C SER A 239 10.06 -32.05 -58.33
N GLY A 240 10.03 -30.99 -59.13
CA GLY A 240 10.76 -30.62 -60.33
C GLY A 240 10.14 -29.36 -60.96
N PHE A 241 10.95 -28.65 -61.75
CA PHE A 241 10.61 -27.84 -62.93
C PHE A 241 9.60 -26.66 -62.88
N GLY A 242 9.98 -25.58 -63.59
CA GLY A 242 9.10 -24.62 -64.28
C GLY A 242 9.06 -23.23 -63.63
N HIS A 243 9.86 -22.24 -64.04
CA HIS A 243 9.74 -21.37 -65.23
C HIS A 243 8.42 -20.60 -65.40
N SER A 244 8.59 -19.28 -65.51
CA SER A 244 7.98 -18.32 -66.46
C SER A 244 6.73 -17.52 -66.08
N SER A 245 6.94 -16.20 -66.13
CA SER A 245 6.17 -15.14 -66.80
C SER A 245 4.87 -14.58 -66.20
N ASP A 246 4.96 -13.28 -65.90
CA ASP A 246 4.08 -12.16 -66.28
C ASP A 246 2.72 -12.48 -66.93
N ASP A 247 1.63 -11.88 -66.41
CA ASP A 247 0.84 -10.88 -67.16
C ASP A 247 -0.16 -10.12 -66.24
N SER A 248 -0.34 -8.86 -66.61
CA SER A 248 -1.29 -7.81 -66.28
C SER A 248 -2.73 -8.22 -65.90
N SER A 249 -3.42 -7.41 -65.09
CA SER A 249 -4.27 -6.30 -65.60
C SER A 249 -5.30 -5.76 -64.59
N SER A 250 -5.38 -4.43 -64.58
CA SER A 250 -6.52 -3.51 -64.38
C SER A 250 -7.74 -3.87 -63.52
N HIS A 251 -8.03 -3.01 -62.54
CA HIS A 251 -9.18 -2.09 -62.48
C HIS A 251 -9.00 -1.18 -61.24
N GLY A 252 -8.93 0.16 -61.34
CA GLY A 252 -10.09 1.07 -61.51
C GLY A 252 -11.06 0.91 -60.32
N TYR A 253 -11.48 1.90 -59.52
CA TYR A 253 -11.75 3.31 -59.77
C TYR A 253 -12.09 4.01 -58.43
N LYS A 254 -11.52 5.22 -58.28
CA LYS A 254 -12.07 6.48 -57.75
C LYS A 254 -12.63 6.64 -56.31
N MET A 255 -11.93 7.57 -55.68
CA MET A 255 -12.22 8.53 -54.60
C MET A 255 -13.54 9.34 -54.71
N SER A 256 -13.80 10.04 -53.59
CA SER A 256 -14.55 11.31 -53.39
C SER A 256 -16.05 11.15 -53.07
N THR A 257 -16.70 11.88 -52.15
CA THR A 257 -16.47 13.23 -51.60
C THR A 257 -17.26 13.40 -50.29
N THR A 258 -16.81 14.32 -49.43
CA THR A 258 -17.56 15.05 -48.39
C THR A 258 -18.88 15.65 -48.90
N PRO A 259 -19.81 15.99 -47.99
CA PRO A 259 -20.17 17.41 -47.89
C PRO A 259 -20.35 17.97 -46.47
N GLN A 260 -20.19 19.28 -46.40
CA GLN A 260 -20.43 20.22 -45.31
C GLN A 260 -21.88 20.76 -45.32
N GLU A 261 -22.21 21.50 -44.26
CA GLU A 261 -23.39 22.37 -44.02
C GLU A 261 -24.68 21.64 -43.58
N SER A 262 -25.44 22.10 -42.57
CA SER A 262 -25.58 23.41 -41.91
C SER A 262 -25.70 23.29 -40.39
#